data_AF-A0A947QXT3-F1
#
_entry.id   AF-A0A947QXT3-F1
#
_cell.length_a   1.000
_cell.length_b   1.000
_cell.length_c   1.000
_cell.angle_alpha   90.00
_cell.angle_beta   90.00
_cell.angle_gamma   90.00
#
_symmetry.space_group_name_H-M   'P 1'
#
loop_
_entity.id
_entity.type
_entity.pdbx_description
1 polymer ?
#
loop_
_entity_poly.entity_id
_entity_poly.type
_entity_poly.pdbx_seq_one_letter_code
_entity_poly.pdbx_strand_id
1 'polypeptide(L)'
;MRIIFIHGHMFNAYSWSQAAAHLKQHSIDLTLFSQRQSADEITAFIEKTDVDMVIGRLFRDLPQCDTILEYTRDIKWRLGLGQEMPLDFSTFSVEQIAEFDRYLTVISVDNYANSIKYIAACAGADISFDPPQPVRSDGIYHPDASGLFENVSGCRSDAF
;
A
#
# COMPACT_ATOMS: atom_id res chain seq x y z
N MET A 1 -4.62 5.44 15.76
CA MET A 1 -4.40 4.08 15.24
C MET A 1 -2.98 3.98 14.72
N ARG A 2 -2.21 3.02 15.20
CA ARG A 2 -0.83 2.76 14.77
C ARG A 2 -0.80 1.60 13.79
N ILE A 3 -0.30 1.87 12.61
CA ILE A 3 -0.27 0.95 11.47
C ILE A 3 1.18 0.78 11.04
N ILE A 4 1.62 -0.46 10.85
CA ILE A 4 2.88 -0.75 10.17
C ILE A 4 2.60 -1.27 8.77
N PHE A 5 3.35 -0.80 7.78
CA PHE A 5 3.34 -1.36 6.44
C PHE A 5 4.72 -1.90 6.12
N ILE A 6 4.83 -3.23 6.08
CA ILE A 6 6.03 -3.94 5.68
C ILE A 6 5.96 -4.24 4.18
N HIS A 7 6.91 -3.68 3.43
CA HIS A 7 7.00 -3.83 1.98
C HIS A 7 8.29 -4.55 1.58
N GLY A 8 8.22 -5.32 0.50
CA GLY A 8 9.39 -5.85 -0.19
C GLY A 8 9.79 -5.00 -1.39
N HIS A 9 9.81 -5.62 -2.56
CA HIS A 9 10.30 -5.02 -3.81
C HIS A 9 9.40 -3.90 -4.35
N MET A 10 10.00 -3.03 -5.17
CA MET A 10 9.32 -2.01 -5.99
C MET A 10 8.29 -1.18 -5.19
N PHE A 11 8.79 -0.42 -4.21
CA PHE A 11 7.98 0.43 -3.33
C PHE A 11 8.26 1.92 -3.61
N ASN A 12 7.20 2.71 -3.83
CA ASN A 12 7.32 4.16 -4.02
C ASN A 12 7.41 4.87 -2.66
N ALA A 13 8.60 4.84 -2.06
CA ALA A 13 8.84 5.37 -0.72
C ALA A 13 8.48 6.85 -0.57
N TYR A 14 8.70 7.66 -1.62
CA TYR A 14 8.38 9.09 -1.60
C TYR A 14 6.87 9.34 -1.45
N SER A 15 6.06 8.73 -2.33
CA SER A 15 4.61 8.94 -2.31
C SER A 15 3.97 8.38 -1.04
N TRP A 16 4.47 7.23 -0.57
CA TRP A 16 4.02 6.64 0.70
C TRP A 16 4.41 7.46 1.92
N SER A 17 5.59 8.08 1.92
CA SER A 17 5.99 8.98 3.01
C SER A 17 5.12 10.22 3.08
N GLN A 18 4.72 10.76 1.92
CA GLN A 18 3.75 11.87 1.84
C GLN A 18 2.37 11.43 2.33
N ALA A 19 1.90 10.25 1.92
CA ALA A 19 0.63 9.70 2.40
C ALA A 19 0.64 9.50 3.92
N ALA A 20 1.73 8.96 4.48
CA ALA A 20 1.92 8.82 5.93
C ALA A 20 1.86 10.17 6.66
N ALA A 21 2.46 11.22 6.10
CA ALA A 21 2.37 12.56 6.67
C ALA A 21 0.92 13.11 6.65
N HIS A 22 0.17 12.88 5.56
CA HIS A 22 -1.24 13.28 5.46
C HIS A 22 -2.13 12.53 6.46
N LEU A 23 -1.79 11.29 6.80
CA LEU A 23 -2.59 10.46 7.72
C LEU A 23 -2.54 10.93 9.18
N LYS A 24 -1.48 11.65 9.58
CA LYS A 24 -1.33 12.17 10.95
C LYS A 24 -2.48 13.09 11.38
N GLN A 25 -3.07 13.85 10.45
CA GLN A 25 -4.21 14.72 10.72
C GLN A 25 -5.49 13.94 11.08
N HIS A 26 -5.52 12.63 10.79
CA HIS A 26 -6.61 11.72 11.10
C HIS A 26 -6.27 10.78 12.26
N SER A 27 -5.26 11.12 13.07
CA SER A 27 -4.78 10.29 14.18
C SER A 27 -4.36 8.87 13.75
N ILE A 28 -3.94 8.71 12.50
CA ILE A 28 -3.30 7.51 11.98
C ILE A 28 -1.79 7.74 11.95
N ASP A 29 -1.06 6.86 12.62
CA ASP A 29 0.41 6.81 12.62
C ASP A 29 0.85 5.63 11.75
N LEU A 30 1.29 5.91 10.53
CA LEU A 30 1.72 4.91 9.56
C LEU A 30 3.25 4.84 9.50
N THR A 31 3.82 3.72 9.93
CA THR A 31 5.25 3.42 9.84
C THR A 31 5.53 2.47 8.68
N LEU A 32 6.47 2.85 7.82
CA LEU A 32 6.85 2.06 6.65
C LEU A 32 8.14 1.30 6.95
N PHE A 33 8.13 -0.01 6.72
CA PHE A 33 9.30 -0.86 6.88
C PHE A 33 9.65 -1.58 5.58
N SER A 34 10.93 -1.53 5.24
CA SER A 34 11.50 -2.34 4.15
C SER A 34 11.92 -3.69 4.72
N GLN A 35 11.28 -4.79 4.29
CA GLN A 35 11.64 -6.14 4.75
C GLN A 35 13.13 -6.43 4.49
N ARG A 36 13.65 -5.94 3.35
CA ARG A 36 15.04 -6.14 2.95
C ARG A 36 16.05 -5.45 3.88
N GLN A 37 15.69 -4.31 4.45
CA GLN A 37 16.63 -3.44 5.18
C GLN A 37 16.41 -3.46 6.69
N SER A 38 15.19 -3.75 7.14
CA SER A 38 14.74 -3.51 8.51
C SER A 38 14.12 -4.75 9.17
N ALA A 39 14.48 -5.97 8.73
CA ALA A 39 13.91 -7.21 9.27
C ALA A 39 13.99 -7.29 10.81
N ASP A 40 15.16 -7.03 11.38
CA ASP A 40 15.37 -7.00 12.85
C ASP A 40 14.65 -5.83 13.53
N GLU A 41 14.51 -4.70 12.85
CA GLU A 41 13.86 -3.51 13.40
C GLU A 41 12.35 -3.68 13.48
N ILE A 42 11.75 -4.43 12.54
CA ILE A 42 10.31 -4.71 12.51
C ILE A 42 9.89 -5.46 13.78
N THR A 43 10.56 -6.57 14.10
CA THR A 43 10.23 -7.40 15.27
C THR A 43 10.45 -6.61 16.56
N ALA A 44 11.59 -5.92 16.69
CA ALA A 44 11.88 -5.06 17.82
C ALA A 44 10.87 -3.90 17.99
N PHE A 45 10.33 -3.38 16.89
CA PHE A 45 9.30 -2.34 16.91
C PHE A 45 7.97 -2.88 17.44
N ILE A 46 7.55 -4.06 16.94
CA ILE A 46 6.32 -4.74 17.37
C ILE A 46 6.37 -5.08 18.86
N GLU A 47 7.50 -5.55 19.37
CA GLU A 47 7.65 -5.89 20.80
C GLU A 47 7.53 -4.67 21.73
N LYS A 48 8.02 -3.51 21.28
CA LYS A 48 8.10 -2.29 22.10
C LYS A 48 6.88 -1.41 21.98
N THR A 49 6.03 -1.67 20.99
CA THR A 49 5.00 -0.75 20.57
C THR A 49 3.68 -1.48 20.37
N ASP A 50 2.60 -0.95 20.94
CA ASP A 50 1.27 -1.46 20.66
C ASP A 50 0.87 -1.09 19.22
N VAL A 51 0.85 -2.09 18.34
CA VAL A 51 0.52 -1.95 16.92
C VAL A 51 -0.91 -2.42 16.72
N ASP A 52 -1.78 -1.52 16.24
CA ASP A 52 -3.19 -1.85 15.99
C ASP A 52 -3.36 -2.69 14.72
N MET A 53 -2.53 -2.43 13.70
CA MET A 53 -2.66 -3.04 12.39
C MET A 53 -1.32 -3.25 11.69
N VAL A 54 -1.22 -4.36 10.97
CA VAL A 54 -0.13 -4.67 10.04
C VAL A 54 -0.66 -4.83 8.62
N ILE A 55 0.02 -4.18 7.68
CA ILE A 55 -0.11 -4.39 6.25
C ILE A 55 1.18 -5.06 5.78
N GLY A 56 1.09 -6.30 5.32
CA GLY A 56 2.23 -7.12 4.93
C GLY A 56 2.21 -7.43 3.44
N ARG A 57 3.23 -6.95 2.72
CA ARG A 57 3.58 -7.45 1.39
C ARG A 57 4.96 -8.09 1.49
N LEU A 58 4.97 -9.30 2.07
CA LEU A 58 6.19 -10.04 2.38
C LEU A 58 6.56 -10.98 1.24
N PHE A 59 7.86 -11.22 1.10
CA PHE A 59 8.42 -12.14 0.13
C PHE A 59 9.33 -13.13 0.84
N ARG A 60 9.23 -14.41 0.51
CA ARG A 60 9.97 -15.52 1.14
C ARG A 60 11.45 -15.50 0.79
N ASP A 61 11.82 -14.91 -0.34
CA ASP A 61 13.20 -14.70 -0.74
C ASP A 61 13.87 -13.53 0.01
N LEU A 62 13.10 -12.71 0.71
CA LEU A 62 13.60 -11.64 1.56
C LEU A 62 13.82 -12.11 3.01
N PRO A 63 14.73 -11.43 3.75
CA PRO A 63 15.11 -11.84 5.10
C PRO A 63 13.93 -12.00 6.06
N GLN A 64 14.03 -13.01 6.93
CA GLN A 64 13.16 -13.23 8.08
C GLN A 64 11.66 -13.25 7.77
N CYS A 65 11.26 -13.65 6.56
CA CYS A 65 9.85 -13.69 6.17
C CYS A 65 8.97 -14.46 7.16
N ASP A 66 9.37 -15.70 7.51
CA ASP A 66 8.61 -16.54 8.44
C ASP A 66 8.57 -15.95 9.86
N THR A 67 9.69 -15.40 10.34
CA THR A 67 9.76 -14.75 11.65
C THR A 67 8.87 -13.51 11.72
N ILE A 68 8.89 -12.66 10.69
CA ILE A 68 8.02 -11.48 10.62
C ILE A 68 6.55 -11.91 10.57
N LEU A 69 6.22 -12.96 9.81
CA LEU A 69 4.87 -13.53 9.80
C LEU A 69 4.44 -13.95 11.20
N GLU A 70 5.27 -14.71 11.91
CA GLU A 70 4.99 -15.16 13.29
C GLU A 70 4.74 -13.99 14.25
N TYR A 71 5.63 -12.99 14.29
CA TYR A 71 5.48 -11.82 15.17
C TYR A 71 4.23 -10.98 14.86
N THR A 72 3.78 -11.01 13.62
CA THR A 72 2.62 -10.22 13.18
C THR A 72 1.29 -10.95 13.36
N ARG A 73 1.28 -12.26 13.67
CA ARG A 73 0.03 -13.05 13.82
C ARG A 73 -0.84 -12.62 14.99
N ASP A 74 -0.26 -12.05 16.04
CA ASP A 74 -1.01 -11.63 17.22
C ASP A 74 -1.57 -10.21 17.09
N ILE A 75 -1.16 -9.45 16.06
CA ILE A 75 -1.70 -8.12 15.77
C ILE A 75 -3.18 -8.26 15.38
N LYS A 76 -4.04 -7.46 16.01
CA LYS A 76 -5.50 -7.56 15.88
C LYS A 76 -5.98 -7.46 14.43
N TRP A 77 -5.48 -6.49 13.68
CA TRP A 77 -5.87 -6.26 12.29
C TRP A 77 -4.71 -6.56 11.35
N ARG A 78 -4.92 -7.47 10.40
CA ARG A 78 -3.86 -7.93 9.51
C ARG A 78 -4.35 -7.91 8.08
N LEU A 79 -3.58 -7.28 7.20
CA LEU A 79 -3.82 -7.24 5.77
C LEU A 79 -2.60 -7.82 5.04
N GLY A 80 -2.73 -9.04 4.51
CA GLY A 80 -1.73 -9.64 3.64
C GLY A 80 -1.99 -9.31 2.18
N LEU A 81 -0.95 -8.83 1.50
CA LEU A 81 -0.96 -8.46 0.08
C LEU A 81 -0.01 -9.36 -0.71
N GLY A 82 -0.47 -9.80 -1.89
CA GLY A 82 0.33 -10.62 -2.80
C GLY A 82 0.19 -12.13 -2.57
N GLN A 83 0.73 -12.91 -3.50
CA GLN A 83 0.51 -14.37 -3.58
C GLN A 83 1.26 -15.17 -2.52
N GLU A 84 2.32 -14.62 -1.94
CA GLU A 84 3.16 -15.32 -0.96
C GLU A 84 2.58 -15.28 0.45
N MET A 85 1.55 -14.45 0.69
CA MET A 85 0.90 -14.34 1.97
C MET A 85 0.04 -15.57 2.27
N PRO A 86 0.08 -16.12 3.51
CA PRO A 86 -0.80 -17.21 3.91
C PRO A 86 -2.29 -16.82 3.77
N LEU A 87 -3.12 -17.75 3.30
CA LEU A 87 -4.56 -17.53 3.07
C LEU A 87 -5.31 -17.14 4.36
N ASP A 88 -4.83 -17.59 5.51
CA ASP A 88 -5.39 -17.35 6.84
C ASP A 88 -4.82 -16.11 7.53
N PHE A 89 -3.88 -15.39 6.89
CA PHE A 89 -3.19 -14.28 7.51
C PHE A 89 -4.12 -13.07 7.72
N SER A 90 -4.86 -12.72 6.66
CA SER A 90 -5.69 -11.52 6.64
C SER A 90 -6.93 -11.68 7.52
N THR A 91 -7.25 -10.63 8.29
CA THR A 91 -8.48 -10.55 9.10
C THR A 91 -9.63 -9.87 8.36
N PHE A 92 -9.38 -9.38 7.15
CA PHE A 92 -10.35 -8.70 6.29
C PHE A 92 -10.97 -9.65 5.27
N SER A 93 -12.17 -9.31 4.82
CA SER A 93 -12.84 -10.02 3.73
C SER A 93 -12.10 -9.84 2.40
N VAL A 94 -12.32 -10.77 1.47
CA VAL A 94 -11.71 -10.72 0.13
C VAL A 94 -12.09 -9.44 -0.60
N GLU A 95 -13.33 -8.97 -0.42
CA GLU A 95 -13.85 -7.75 -1.02
C GLU A 95 -13.12 -6.51 -0.50
N GLN A 96 -12.81 -6.47 0.81
CA GLN A 96 -12.05 -5.37 1.41
C GLN A 96 -10.60 -5.35 0.93
N ILE A 97 -9.98 -6.52 0.80
CA ILE A 97 -8.61 -6.64 0.28
C ILE A 97 -8.57 -6.16 -1.18
N ALA A 98 -9.53 -6.61 -1.99
CA ALA A 98 -9.63 -6.22 -3.40
C ALA A 98 -9.86 -4.71 -3.57
N GLU A 99 -10.73 -4.10 -2.75
CA GLU A 99 -10.96 -2.65 -2.81
C GLU A 99 -9.72 -1.87 -2.35
N PHE A 100 -8.99 -2.35 -1.33
CA PHE A 100 -7.71 -1.77 -0.95
C PHE A 100 -6.70 -1.82 -2.10
N ASP A 101 -6.58 -2.96 -2.80
CA ASP A 101 -5.70 -3.12 -3.96
C ASP A 101 -6.07 -2.15 -5.09
N ARG A 102 -7.36 -1.84 -5.27
CA ARG A 102 -7.79 -0.87 -6.30
C ARG A 102 -7.22 0.53 -6.08
N TYR A 103 -7.10 0.99 -4.85
CA TYR A 103 -6.41 2.27 -4.57
C TYR A 103 -4.94 2.26 -4.98
N LEU A 104 -4.30 1.09 -4.92
CA LEU A 104 -2.87 0.95 -5.22
C LEU A 104 -2.56 0.81 -6.71
N THR A 105 -3.59 0.66 -7.56
CA THR A 105 -3.44 0.48 -9.01
C THR A 105 -2.73 1.63 -9.70
N VAL A 106 -2.77 2.83 -9.11
CA VAL A 106 -2.06 3.99 -9.65
C VAL A 106 -1.27 4.71 -8.57
N ILE A 107 -0.11 5.23 -8.95
CA ILE A 107 0.74 6.02 -8.06
C ILE A 107 0.05 7.35 -7.78
N SER A 108 -0.53 7.47 -6.59
CA SER A 108 -1.18 8.69 -6.11
C SER A 108 -1.11 8.75 -4.60
N VAL A 109 -0.58 9.86 -4.07
CA VAL A 109 -0.51 10.14 -2.64
C VAL A 109 -1.89 10.12 -2.01
N ASP A 110 -2.89 10.68 -2.69
CA ASP A 110 -4.26 10.74 -2.20
C ASP A 110 -4.91 9.36 -2.19
N ASN A 111 -4.69 8.55 -3.22
CA ASN A 111 -5.19 7.17 -3.22
C ASN A 111 -4.51 6.33 -2.14
N TYR A 112 -3.21 6.50 -1.91
CA TYR A 112 -2.50 5.79 -0.84
C TYR A 112 -2.97 6.22 0.55
N ALA A 113 -3.22 7.51 0.77
CA ALA A 113 -3.79 7.96 2.04
C ALA A 113 -5.23 7.44 2.21
N ASN A 114 -6.04 7.48 1.15
CA ASN A 114 -7.43 6.99 1.21
C ASN A 114 -7.52 5.48 1.36
N SER A 115 -6.58 4.70 0.82
CA SER A 115 -6.56 3.25 1.05
C SER A 115 -6.36 2.91 2.53
N ILE A 116 -5.49 3.66 3.22
CA ILE A 116 -5.25 3.50 4.65
C ILE A 116 -6.45 3.94 5.47
N LYS A 117 -7.11 5.04 5.10
CA LYS A 117 -8.37 5.47 5.75
C LYS A 117 -9.47 4.42 5.56
N TYR A 118 -9.60 3.87 4.36
CA TYR A 118 -10.57 2.82 4.04
C TYR A 118 -10.38 1.59 4.91
N ILE A 119 -9.15 1.06 4.99
CA ILE A 119 -8.89 -0.14 5.78
C ILE A 119 -8.99 0.14 7.29
N ALA A 120 -8.62 1.33 7.74
CA ALA A 120 -8.84 1.77 9.13
C ALA A 120 -10.34 1.86 9.46
N ALA A 121 -11.18 2.37 8.57
CA ALA A 121 -12.63 2.42 8.74
C ALA A 121 -13.22 1.00 8.78
N CYS A 122 -12.73 0.09 7.94
CA CYS A 122 -13.10 -1.33 7.97
C CYS A 122 -12.69 -2.02 9.28
N ALA A 123 -11.62 -1.54 9.92
CA ALA A 123 -11.17 -1.96 11.26
C ALA A 123 -11.96 -1.28 12.41
N GLY A 124 -12.97 -0.46 12.09
CA GLY A 124 -13.86 0.21 13.04
C GLY A 124 -13.43 1.60 13.47
N ALA A 125 -12.45 2.23 12.80
CA ALA A 125 -12.12 3.63 13.06
C ALA A 125 -13.21 4.56 12.51
N ASP A 126 -13.56 5.61 13.26
CA ASP A 126 -14.50 6.64 12.82
C ASP A 126 -13.79 7.65 11.90
N ILE A 127 -13.56 7.24 10.64
CA ILE A 127 -12.83 8.00 9.64
C ILE A 127 -13.55 7.90 8.29
N SER A 128 -13.74 9.05 7.64
CA SER A 128 -14.24 9.11 6.27
C SER A 128 -13.13 8.81 5.26
N PHE A 129 -13.48 8.11 4.20
CA PHE A 129 -12.60 7.81 3.06
C PHE A 129 -13.36 8.07 1.75
N ASP A 130 -12.63 8.46 0.71
CA ASP A 130 -13.17 8.65 -0.63
C ASP A 130 -12.88 7.44 -1.51
N PRO A 131 -13.71 7.13 -2.53
CA PRO A 131 -13.43 6.05 -3.48
C PRO A 131 -12.14 6.31 -4.28
N PRO A 132 -11.48 5.25 -4.81
CA PRO A 132 -10.26 5.38 -5.59
C PRO A 132 -10.43 6.37 -6.74
N GLN A 133 -9.57 7.38 -6.82
CA GLN A 133 -9.61 8.36 -7.89
C GLN A 133 -8.81 7.86 -9.10
N PRO A 134 -9.33 8.01 -10.33
CA PRO A 134 -8.55 7.74 -11.53
C PRO A 134 -7.42 8.77 -11.61
N VAL A 135 -6.18 8.31 -11.79
CA VAL A 135 -5.06 9.20 -12.07
C VAL A 135 -4.98 9.36 -13.58
N ARG A 136 -5.09 10.60 -14.06
CA ARG A 136 -4.90 10.94 -15.46
C ARG A 136 -3.41 11.16 -15.70
N SER A 137 -2.83 10.40 -16.62
CA SER A 137 -1.54 10.76 -17.20
C SER A 137 -1.78 11.83 -18.26
N ASP A 138 -1.46 13.08 -17.94
CA ASP A 138 -1.45 14.13 -18.95
C ASP A 138 -0.19 13.97 -19.79
N GLY A 139 -0.36 13.50 -21.04
CA GLY A 139 0.70 13.52 -22.03
C GLY A 139 0.89 14.95 -22.56
N ILE A 140 2.12 15.43 -22.59
CA ILE A 140 2.44 16.67 -23.32
C ILE A 140 2.34 16.34 -24.82
N TYR A 141 1.28 16.83 -25.47
CA TYR A 141 1.18 16.77 -26.92
C TYR A 141 2.23 17.73 -27.52
N HIS A 142 3.24 17.18 -28.21
CA HIS A 142 4.19 18.00 -28.95
C HIS A 142 3.57 18.40 -30.29
N PRO A 143 3.51 19.70 -30.66
CA PRO A 143 2.89 20.15 -31.90
C PRO A 143 3.53 19.56 -33.16
N ASP A 144 4.81 19.17 -33.10
CA ASP A 144 5.53 18.51 -34.20
C ASP A 144 5.44 16.97 -34.19
N ALA A 145 4.56 16.37 -33.38
CA ALA A 145 4.44 14.91 -33.24
C ALA A 145 4.15 14.21 -34.59
N SER A 146 3.43 14.86 -35.51
CA SER A 146 3.15 14.33 -36.85
C SER A 146 4.37 14.25 -37.77
N GLY A 147 5.47 14.93 -37.44
CA GLY A 147 6.72 14.91 -38.21
C GLY A 147 7.78 13.95 -37.67
N LEU A 148 7.61 13.45 -36.44
CA LEU A 148 8.59 12.59 -35.75
C LEU A 148 8.14 11.12 -35.64
N PHE A 149 6.85 10.83 -35.78
CA PHE A 149 6.29 9.49 -35.67
C PHE A 149 5.44 9.17 -36.91
N GLU A 150 5.85 8.17 -37.70
CA GLU A 150 5.17 7.78 -38.95
C GLU A 150 3.75 7.21 -38.75
N ASN A 151 3.38 6.83 -37.52
CA ASN A 151 2.01 6.43 -37.21
C ASN A 151 1.68 6.62 -35.72
N VAL A 152 0.59 7.33 -35.43
CA VAL A 152 0.10 7.61 -34.05
C VAL A 152 -0.67 6.41 -33.47
N SER A 153 -0.83 5.33 -34.22
CA SER A 153 -1.43 4.05 -33.78
C SER A 153 -0.62 3.32 -32.69
N GLY A 154 0.59 3.80 -32.35
CA GLY A 154 1.35 3.33 -31.18
C GLY A 154 1.02 4.05 -29.86
N CYS A 155 0.19 5.09 -29.88
CA CYS A 155 -0.14 5.92 -28.69
C CYS A 155 -1.65 6.06 -28.46
N ARG A 156 -2.44 5.05 -28.85
CA ARG A 156 -3.79 4.83 -28.34
C ARG A 156 -3.80 3.48 -27.63
N SER A 157 -3.59 3.48 -26.31
CA SER A 157 -4.16 2.40 -25.51
C SER A 157 -5.66 2.67 -25.47
N ASP A 158 -6.43 1.91 -26.24
CA ASP A 158 -7.88 1.89 -26.12
C ASP A 158 -8.21 1.54 -24.67
N ALA A 159 -8.82 2.50 -23.98
CA ALA A 159 -9.37 2.33 -22.66
C ALA A 159 -10.59 1.41 -22.77
N PHE A 160 -10.50 0.22 -22.16
CA PHE A 160 -11.61 -0.56 -21.66
C PHE A 160 -11.19 -1.25 -20.36
#